data_AF-A0A5E4Z1S1-F1
#
_entry.id   AF-A0A5E4Z1S1-F1
#
_cell.length_a   1.000
_cell.length_b   1.000
_cell.length_c   1.000
_cell.angle_alpha   90.00
_cell.angle_beta   90.00
_cell.angle_gamma   90.00
#
_symmetry.space_group_name_H-M   'P 1'
#
loop_
_entity.id
_entity.type
_entity.pdbx_description
1 polymer ?
#
loop_
_entity_poly.entity_id
_entity_poly.type
_entity_poly.pdbx_seq_one_letter_code
_entity_poly.pdbx_strand_id
1 'polypeptide(L)'
;MNSMSDLLSASSLLIAIAAILFSLWYTEIAKALEITPKTHREDNVAAHATVSGVLFSKALPVAVMALSVAAIFLPDAVKLAKDSLNAYQESGIAALENYDAVKTAYCFVTILSVVLAVYMWALVKKLWSLRKRLG
;
A
#
# COMPACT_ATOMS: atom_id res chain seq x y z
N MET A 1 -3.25 -17.91 24.20
CA MET A 1 -3.53 -17.25 22.90
C MET A 1 -2.24 -16.59 22.45
N ASN A 2 -1.69 -17.02 21.32
CA ASN A 2 -0.36 -16.59 20.87
C ASN A 2 -0.48 -15.23 20.18
N SER A 3 -0.04 -14.16 20.86
CA SER A 3 -0.13 -12.77 20.40
C SER A 3 0.40 -12.53 18.98
N MET A 4 1.32 -13.37 18.50
CA MET A 4 1.87 -13.30 17.13
C MET A 4 0.90 -13.79 16.05
N SER A 5 0.12 -14.83 16.33
CA SER A 5 -0.91 -15.31 15.40
C SER A 5 -2.02 -14.28 15.23
N ASP A 6 -2.35 -13.57 16.31
CA ASP A 6 -3.35 -12.51 16.29
C ASP A 6 -2.86 -11.31 15.46
N LEU A 7 -1.57 -10.94 15.59
CA LEU A 7 -0.93 -9.89 14.81
C LEU A 7 -0.89 -10.23 13.30
N LEU A 8 -0.56 -11.49 12.97
CA LEU A 8 -0.59 -11.98 11.59
C LEU A 8 -2.01 -11.97 11.02
N SER A 9 -3.00 -12.41 11.79
CA SER A 9 -4.40 -12.41 11.36
C SER A 9 -4.91 -10.98 11.12
N ALA A 10 -4.63 -10.05 12.05
CA ALA A 10 -5.02 -8.66 11.93
C ALA A 10 -4.37 -7.96 10.73
N SER A 11 -3.06 -8.16 10.53
CA SER A 11 -2.34 -7.61 9.37
C SER A 11 -2.86 -8.18 8.05
N SER A 12 -3.12 -9.49 7.99
CA SER A 12 -3.69 -10.17 6.81
C SER A 12 -5.08 -9.64 6.46
N LEU A 13 -5.94 -9.41 7.46
CA LEU A 13 -7.27 -8.85 7.24
C LEU A 13 -7.19 -7.41 6.72
N LEU A 14 -6.34 -6.58 7.31
CA LEU A 14 -6.19 -5.17 6.89
C LEU A 14 -5.64 -5.06 5.46
N ILE A 15 -4.64 -5.85 5.09
CA ILE A 15 -4.15 -5.85 3.71
C ILE A 15 -5.21 -6.39 2.73
N ALA A 16 -6.01 -7.38 3.12
CA ALA A 16 -7.09 -7.89 2.30
C ALA A 16 -8.15 -6.81 2.03
N ILE A 17 -8.57 -6.08 3.06
CA ILE A 17 -9.49 -4.93 2.91
C ILE A 17 -8.88 -3.88 1.99
N ALA A 18 -7.59 -3.55 2.17
CA ALA A 18 -6.91 -2.58 1.32
C ALA A 18 -6.84 -3.03 -0.14
N ALA A 19 -6.54 -4.31 -0.39
CA ALA A 19 -6.49 -4.89 -1.73
C ALA A 19 -7.87 -4.91 -2.41
N ILE A 20 -8.94 -5.21 -1.66
CA ILE A 20 -10.32 -5.17 -2.18
C ILE A 20 -10.71 -3.75 -2.57
N LEU A 21 -10.49 -2.77 -1.69
CA LEU A 21 -10.80 -1.36 -1.97
C LEU A 21 -9.98 -0.83 -3.14
N PHE A 22 -8.70 -1.22 -3.22
CA PHE A 22 -7.87 -0.94 -4.38
C PHE A 22 -8.48 -1.53 -5.66
N SER A 23 -8.80 -2.82 -5.68
CA SER A 23 -9.39 -3.48 -6.85
C SER A 23 -10.71 -2.86 -7.29
N LEU A 24 -11.54 -2.43 -6.33
CA LEU A 24 -12.84 -1.80 -6.58
C LEU A 24 -12.69 -0.44 -7.29
N TRP A 25 -11.72 0.37 -6.85
CA TRP A 25 -11.54 1.73 -7.35
C TRP A 25 -10.46 1.87 -8.43
N TYR A 26 -9.66 0.83 -8.66
CA TYR A 26 -8.56 0.85 -9.63
C TYR A 26 -9.04 1.22 -11.03
N THR A 27 -10.13 0.65 -11.51
CA THR A 27 -10.69 0.92 -12.84
C THR A 27 -11.01 2.40 -13.02
N GLU A 28 -11.53 3.07 -11.99
CA GLU A 28 -11.88 4.49 -12.05
C GLU A 28 -10.65 5.39 -11.96
N ILE A 29 -9.66 5.00 -11.16
CA ILE A 29 -8.35 5.66 -11.08
C ILE A 29 -7.63 5.56 -12.43
N ALA A 30 -7.65 4.39 -13.06
CA ALA A 30 -7.06 4.16 -14.38
C ALA A 30 -7.75 5.01 -15.45
N LYS A 31 -9.09 4.99 -15.52
CA LYS A 31 -9.85 5.84 -16.44
C LYS A 31 -9.56 7.33 -16.26
N ALA A 32 -9.44 7.80 -15.02
CA ALA A 32 -9.09 9.20 -14.76
C ALA A 32 -7.67 9.55 -15.23
N LEU A 33 -6.72 8.60 -15.18
CA LEU A 33 -5.36 8.78 -15.67
C LEU A 33 -5.25 8.80 -17.20
N GLU A 34 -6.20 8.20 -17.90
CA GLU A 34 -6.26 8.20 -19.37
C GLU A 34 -6.80 9.51 -19.96
N ILE A 35 -7.33 10.42 -19.12
CA ILE A 35 -7.83 11.71 -19.58
C ILE A 35 -6.68 12.56 -20.12
N THR A 36 -6.72 12.86 -21.42
CA THR A 36 -5.75 13.72 -22.08
C THR A 36 -6.13 15.19 -21.95
N PRO A 37 -5.22 16.09 -21.52
CA PRO A 37 -5.47 17.53 -21.51
C PRO A 37 -5.76 18.05 -22.92
N LYS A 38 -6.85 18.79 -23.08
CA LYS A 38 -7.18 19.49 -24.33
C LYS A 38 -6.43 20.82 -24.41
N THR A 39 -6.24 21.32 -25.63
CA THR A 39 -5.53 22.58 -25.93
C THR A 39 -6.18 23.80 -25.29
N HIS A 40 -7.53 23.83 -25.20
CA HIS A 40 -8.27 24.92 -24.59
C HIS A 40 -8.60 24.60 -23.13
N ARG A 41 -8.21 25.50 -22.22
CA ARG A 41 -8.41 25.35 -20.77
C ARG A 41 -9.87 25.23 -20.37
N GLU A 42 -10.76 25.97 -21.03
CA GLU A 42 -12.19 25.98 -20.72
C GLU A 42 -12.85 24.61 -20.94
N ASP A 43 -12.34 23.81 -21.90
CA ASP A 43 -12.82 22.45 -22.16
C ASP A 43 -12.31 21.42 -21.13
N ASN A 44 -11.33 21.80 -20.30
CA ASN A 44 -10.72 20.92 -19.29
C ASN A 44 -11.38 21.04 -17.91
N VAL A 45 -12.35 21.95 -17.72
CA VAL A 45 -13.00 22.16 -16.41
C VAL A 45 -13.71 20.89 -15.92
N ALA A 46 -14.46 20.22 -16.81
CA ALA A 46 -15.12 18.95 -16.48
C ALA A 46 -14.10 17.83 -16.18
N ALA A 47 -13.04 17.73 -16.99
CA ALA A 47 -11.95 16.77 -16.78
C ALA A 47 -11.23 16.99 -15.44
N HIS A 48 -10.95 18.25 -15.09
CA HIS A 48 -10.34 18.60 -13.82
C HIS A 48 -11.24 18.20 -12.63
N ALA A 49 -12.55 18.46 -12.72
CA ALA A 49 -13.51 18.06 -11.69
C ALA A 49 -13.57 16.54 -11.51
N THR A 50 -13.59 15.77 -12.60
CA THR A 50 -13.55 14.30 -12.57
C THR A 50 -12.26 13.78 -11.93
N VAL A 51 -11.09 14.25 -12.37
CA VAL A 51 -9.79 13.83 -11.81
C VAL A 51 -9.69 14.21 -10.34
N SER A 52 -10.15 15.40 -9.95
CA SER A 52 -10.16 15.83 -8.55
C SER A 52 -11.10 14.97 -7.69
N GLY A 53 -12.29 14.63 -8.19
CA GLY A 53 -13.22 13.74 -7.49
C GLY A 53 -12.63 12.35 -7.26
N VAL A 54 -12.05 11.73 -8.30
CA VAL A 54 -11.41 10.41 -8.18
C VAL A 54 -10.20 10.47 -7.25
N LEU A 55 -9.41 11.55 -7.31
CA LEU A 55 -8.25 11.75 -6.43
C LEU A 55 -8.67 11.78 -4.96
N PHE A 56 -9.63 12.62 -4.56
CA PHE A 56 -9.99 12.81 -3.16
C PHE A 56 -10.96 11.77 -2.61
N SER A 57 -11.90 11.27 -3.42
CA SER A 57 -12.91 10.32 -2.94
C SER A 57 -12.45 8.87 -3.00
N LYS A 58 -11.40 8.54 -3.78
CA LYS A 58 -11.01 7.15 -4.04
C LYS A 58 -9.52 6.91 -3.86
N ALA A 59 -8.69 7.56 -4.67
CA ALA A 59 -7.24 7.31 -4.68
C ALA A 59 -6.57 7.66 -3.34
N LEU A 60 -6.90 8.84 -2.79
CA LEU A 60 -6.32 9.33 -1.54
C LEU A 60 -6.75 8.51 -0.32
N PRO A 61 -8.04 8.16 -0.10
CA PRO A 61 -8.45 7.26 0.97
C PRO A 61 -7.72 5.91 0.96
N VAL A 62 -7.60 5.26 -0.20
CA VAL A 62 -6.88 3.96 -0.30
C VAL A 62 -5.40 4.14 -0.04
N ALA A 63 -4.79 5.20 -0.57
CA ALA A 63 -3.39 5.48 -0.36
C ALA A 63 -3.07 5.74 1.13
N VAL A 64 -3.91 6.52 1.81
CA VAL A 64 -3.78 6.78 3.26
C VAL A 64 -3.96 5.50 4.05
N MET A 65 -5.00 4.72 3.77
CA MET A 65 -5.24 3.45 4.46
C MET A 65 -4.08 2.47 4.26
N ALA A 66 -3.61 2.26 3.03
CA ALA A 66 -2.47 1.38 2.75
C ALA A 66 -1.19 1.88 3.45
N LEU A 67 -0.97 3.19 3.45
CA LEU A 67 0.15 3.79 4.17
C LEU A 67 0.05 3.59 5.68
N SER A 68 -1.14 3.73 6.27
CA SER A 68 -1.38 3.48 7.69
C SER A 68 -1.11 2.02 8.05
N VAL A 69 -1.61 1.07 7.26
CA VAL A 69 -1.35 -0.36 7.46
C VAL A 69 0.15 -0.64 7.39
N ALA A 70 0.84 -0.13 6.36
CA ALA A 70 2.29 -0.26 6.25
C ALA A 70 3.01 0.36 7.45
N ALA A 71 2.65 1.58 7.87
CA ALA A 71 3.31 2.28 8.98
C ALA A 71 3.12 1.58 10.33
N ILE A 72 1.96 0.95 10.56
CA ILE A 72 1.68 0.17 11.78
C ILE A 72 2.53 -1.09 11.83
N PHE A 73 2.62 -1.85 10.74
CA PHE A 73 3.24 -3.18 10.74
C PHE A 73 4.73 -3.19 10.39
N LEU A 74 5.21 -2.16 9.69
CA LEU A 74 6.62 -2.02 9.30
C LEU A 74 7.62 -2.02 10.46
N PRO A 75 7.44 -1.26 11.57
CA PRO A 75 8.41 -1.27 12.66
C PRO A 75 8.54 -2.65 13.31
N ASP A 76 7.43 -3.35 13.52
CA ASP A 76 7.42 -4.72 14.04
C ASP A 76 8.12 -5.69 13.09
N ALA A 77 7.86 -5.60 11.78
CA ALA A 77 8.52 -6.46 10.79
C ALA A 77 10.04 -6.19 10.72
N VAL A 78 10.47 -4.93 10.82
CA VAL A 78 11.90 -4.57 10.85
C VAL A 78 12.58 -5.11 12.10
N LYS A 79 11.92 -5.03 13.26
CA LYS A 79 12.45 -5.60 14.51
C LYS A 79 12.59 -7.12 14.37
N LEU A 80 11.56 -7.79 13.85
CA LEU A 80 11.55 -9.23 13.63
C LEU A 80 12.62 -9.69 12.65
N ALA A 81 12.85 -8.93 11.58
CA ALA A 81 13.90 -9.18 10.61
C ALA A 81 15.30 -9.01 11.22
N LYS A 82 15.51 -7.97 12.03
CA LYS A 82 16.77 -7.77 12.77
C LYS A 82 17.04 -8.88 13.78
N ASP A 83 16.02 -9.27 14.54
CA ASP A 83 16.13 -10.35 15.52
C ASP A 83 16.47 -11.68 14.83
N SER A 84 15.89 -11.93 13.65
CA SER A 84 16.18 -13.11 12.83
C SER A 84 17.60 -13.08 12.25
N LEU A 85 18.07 -11.91 11.79
CA LEU A 85 19.44 -11.71 11.28
C LEU A 85 20.49 -11.89 12.39
N ASN A 86 20.23 -11.37 13.58
CA ASN A 86 21.12 -11.53 14.73
C ASN A 86 21.19 -13.00 15.17
N ALA A 87 20.05 -13.70 15.24
CA ALA A 87 20.01 -15.13 15.55
C ALA A 87 20.78 -15.98 14.51
N TYR A 88 20.69 -15.61 13.23
CA TYR A 88 21.47 -16.25 12.16
C TYR A 88 22.98 -15.98 12.30
N GLN A 89 23.37 -14.75 12.67
CA GLN A 89 24.78 -14.41 12.89
C GLN A 89 25.37 -15.12 14.12
N GLU A 90 24.59 -15.28 15.19
CA GLU A 90 25.04 -15.94 16.43
C GLU A 90 25.04 -17.48 16.33
N SER A 91 24.09 -18.09 15.61
CA SER A 91 23.87 -19.55 15.63
C SER A 91 24.05 -20.26 14.28
N GLY A 92 24.34 -19.54 13.19
CA GLY A 92 24.58 -20.11 11.87
C GLY A 92 23.43 -21.01 11.38
N ILE A 93 23.76 -22.21 10.86
CA ILE A 93 22.79 -23.16 10.28
C ILE A 93 21.86 -23.77 11.35
N ALA A 94 22.24 -23.75 12.63
CA ALA A 94 21.35 -24.17 13.73
C ALA A 94 20.19 -23.19 13.98
N ALA A 95 20.27 -21.96 13.47
CA ALA A 95 19.15 -21.02 13.50
C ALA A 95 17.96 -21.48 12.64
N LEU A 96 18.18 -22.36 11.66
CA LEU A 96 17.11 -22.92 10.83
C LEU A 96 16.17 -23.83 11.64
N GLU A 97 16.64 -24.44 12.74
CA GLU A 97 15.78 -25.22 13.64
C GLU A 97 14.79 -24.34 14.42
N ASN A 98 15.08 -23.05 14.58
CA ASN A 98 14.19 -22.06 15.20
C ASN A 98 13.38 -21.29 14.15
N TYR A 99 13.25 -21.81 12.93
CA TYR A 99 12.44 -21.20 11.88
C TYR A 99 10.97 -21.10 12.33
N ASP A 100 10.45 -19.88 12.29
CA ASP A 100 9.06 -19.59 12.61
C ASP A 100 8.32 -19.14 11.34
N ALA A 101 7.45 -20.02 10.85
CA ALA A 101 6.63 -19.76 9.67
C ALA A 101 5.69 -18.55 9.86
N VAL A 102 5.21 -18.31 11.08
CA VAL A 102 4.29 -17.21 11.40
C VAL A 102 5.01 -15.87 11.26
N LYS A 103 6.24 -15.78 11.77
CA LYS A 103 7.10 -14.59 11.65
C LYS A 103 7.41 -14.27 10.19
N THR A 104 7.74 -15.30 9.41
CA THR A 104 8.06 -15.16 7.98
C THR A 104 6.83 -14.71 7.18
N ALA A 105 5.67 -15.30 7.44
CA ALA A 105 4.41 -14.88 6.82
C ALA A 105 4.05 -13.43 7.17
N TYR A 106 4.28 -13.01 8.42
CA TYR A 106 4.04 -11.64 8.85
C TYR A 106 4.94 -10.63 8.12
N CYS A 107 6.23 -10.94 7.98
CA CYS A 107 7.15 -10.14 7.17
C CYS A 107 6.68 -10.04 5.72
N PHE A 108 6.26 -11.16 5.12
CA PHE A 108 5.76 -11.19 3.74
C PHE A 108 4.51 -10.32 3.54
N VAL A 109 3.51 -10.44 4.42
CA VAL A 109 2.31 -9.60 4.42
C VAL A 109 2.67 -8.12 4.56
N THR A 110 3.64 -7.80 5.42
CA THR A 110 4.10 -6.42 5.60
C THR A 110 4.76 -5.88 4.33
N ILE A 111 5.59 -6.68 3.65
CA ILE A 111 6.19 -6.30 2.35
C ILE A 111 5.09 -6.01 1.32
N LEU A 112 4.08 -6.88 1.20
CA LEU A 112 2.95 -6.67 0.29
C LEU A 112 2.20 -5.37 0.61
N SER A 113 1.99 -5.07 1.89
CA SER A 113 1.38 -3.82 2.34
C SER A 113 2.19 -2.59 1.93
N VAL A 114 3.51 -2.63 2.11
CA VAL A 114 4.41 -1.54 1.68
C VAL A 114 4.35 -1.37 0.16
N VAL A 115 4.40 -2.47 -0.61
CA VAL A 115 4.32 -2.42 -2.08
C VAL A 115 3.00 -1.77 -2.53
N LEU A 116 1.87 -2.18 -1.93
CA LEU A 116 0.57 -1.60 -2.24
C LEU A 116 0.53 -0.10 -1.89
N ALA A 117 1.03 0.28 -0.71
CA ALA A 117 1.09 1.68 -0.28
C ALA A 117 1.92 2.55 -1.25
N VAL A 118 3.11 2.08 -1.64
CA VAL A 118 3.99 2.78 -2.58
C VAL A 118 3.32 2.92 -3.96
N TYR A 119 2.71 1.84 -4.46
CA TYR A 119 2.03 1.85 -5.74
C TYR A 119 0.85 2.84 -5.75
N MET A 120 0.03 2.83 -4.70
CA MET A 120 -1.07 3.78 -4.53
C MET A 120 -0.59 5.23 -4.46
N TRP A 121 0.50 5.48 -3.75
CA TRP A 121 1.07 6.81 -3.67
C TRP A 121 1.61 7.29 -5.03
N ALA A 122 2.15 6.38 -5.84
CA ALA A 122 2.57 6.68 -7.21
C ALA A 122 1.37 7.06 -8.10
N LEU A 123 0.23 6.34 -8.00
CA LEU A 123 -1.00 6.69 -8.71
C LEU A 123 -1.56 8.05 -8.28
N VAL A 124 -1.57 8.34 -6.97
CA VAL A 124 -1.96 9.64 -6.43
C VAL A 124 -1.08 10.76 -6.99
N LYS A 125 0.25 10.57 -7.02
CA LYS A 125 1.17 11.55 -7.63
C LYS A 125 0.90 11.77 -9.12
N LYS A 126 0.62 10.70 -9.88
CA LYS A 126 0.27 10.80 -11.31
C LYS A 126 -1.04 11.57 -11.51
N LEU A 127 -2.10 11.24 -10.75
CA LEU A 127 -3.38 11.95 -10.79
C LEU A 127 -3.22 13.43 -10.39
N TRP A 128 -2.40 13.72 -9.39
CA TRP A 128 -2.13 15.10 -8.97
C TRP A 128 -1.40 15.89 -10.07
N SER A 129 -0.42 15.27 -10.72
CA SER A 129 0.28 15.88 -11.86
C SER A 129 -0.69 16.15 -13.01
N LEU A 130 -1.56 15.18 -13.33
CA LEU A 130 -2.58 15.36 -14.37
C LEU A 130 -3.57 16.47 -14.02
N ARG A 131 -4.02 16.54 -12.77
CA ARG A 131 -4.87 17.63 -12.26
C ARG A 131 -4.20 18.99 -12.46
N LYS A 132 -2.92 19.13 -12.13
CA LYS A 132 -2.15 20.38 -12.34
C LYS A 132 -2.01 20.77 -13.81
N ARG A 133 -2.06 19.80 -14.74
CA ARG A 133 -2.02 20.07 -16.19
C ARG A 133 -3.38 20.45 -16.77
N LEU A 134 -4.47 20.06 -16.10
CA LEU A 134 -5.86 20.35 -16.51
C LEU A 134 -6.39 21.69 -15.96
N GLY A 135 -5.86 22.17 -14.83
CA GLY A 135 -6.12 23.50 -14.27
C GLY A 135 -5.21 24.56 -14.83
#